data_AF-C3XSS4-F1
#
_entry.id   AF-C3XSS4-F1
#
_cell.length_a   1.000
_cell.length_b   1.000
_cell.length_c   1.000
_cell.angle_alpha   90.00
_cell.angle_beta   90.00
_cell.angle_gamma   90.00
#
_symmetry.space_group_name_H-M   'P 1'
#
loop_
_entity.id
_entity.type
_entity.pdbx_description
1 polymer ?
#
loop_
_entity_poly.entity_id
_entity_poly.type
_entity_poly.pdbx_seq_one_letter_code
_entity_poly.pdbx_strand_id
1 'polypeptide(L)'
;SSLLGGVFLMAAPKHRQSLERRHKRQRHPDKLIKPKENLFPCPECGSMMQEGFLCINCYQRIKYETDIIRQKIKETETDGLASTSETVVRYADETITESDKSKRVIEMARKKPHWFTKDMYDEHWKTS
;
A
#
# COMPACT_ATOMS: atom_id res chain seq x y z
N SER A 1 18.85 37.73 -42.64
CA SER A 1 18.95 37.70 -41.18
C SER A 1 18.74 36.28 -40.66
N SER A 2 19.70 35.79 -39.88
CA SER A 2 19.53 34.88 -38.71
C SER A 2 18.96 33.45 -38.84
N LEU A 3 19.16 32.69 -39.94
CA LEU A 3 18.89 31.23 -39.93
C LEU A 3 20.14 30.35 -39.85
N LEU A 4 21.26 30.76 -40.47
CA LEU A 4 22.51 29.98 -40.41
C LEU A 4 23.34 30.20 -39.13
N GLY A 5 23.10 31.28 -38.38
CA GLY A 5 23.87 31.61 -37.18
C GLY A 5 23.59 30.71 -35.98
N GLY A 6 22.42 30.09 -35.90
CA GLY A 6 22.03 29.21 -34.78
C GLY A 6 22.43 27.74 -34.97
N VAL A 7 22.53 27.26 -36.21
CA VAL A 7 22.78 25.84 -36.51
C VAL A 7 24.25 25.46 -36.28
N PHE A 8 25.18 26.37 -36.54
CA PHE A 8 26.63 26.16 -36.33
C PHE A 8 27.05 26.10 -34.85
N LEU A 9 26.17 26.53 -33.93
CA LEU A 9 26.41 26.51 -32.49
C LEU A 9 25.71 25.32 -31.79
N MET A 10 25.03 24.44 -32.52
CA MET A 10 24.51 23.21 -31.93
C MET A 10 25.69 22.27 -31.64
N ALA A 11 25.91 21.97 -30.36
CA ALA A 11 26.83 20.93 -29.91
C ALA A 11 26.30 19.55 -30.34
N ALA A 12 26.46 19.22 -31.62
CA ALA A 12 26.06 17.95 -32.20
C ALA A 12 27.23 16.95 -32.17
N PRO A 13 26.97 15.66 -31.89
CA PRO A 13 28.01 14.64 -31.95
C PRO A 13 28.54 14.52 -33.38
N LYS A 14 29.84 14.77 -33.55
CA LYS A 14 30.51 14.80 -34.85
C LYS A 14 30.39 13.48 -35.64
N HIS A 15 30.32 12.35 -34.95
CA HIS A 15 30.21 11.02 -35.55
C HIS A 15 29.26 10.10 -34.79
N ARG A 16 28.65 9.16 -35.51
CA ARG A 16 27.89 8.06 -34.92
C ARG A 16 28.82 7.19 -34.06
N GLN A 17 28.41 6.88 -32.83
CA GLN A 17 29.15 5.98 -31.96
C GLN A 17 29.10 4.54 -32.49
N SER A 18 30.23 3.83 -32.43
CA SER A 18 30.29 2.41 -32.77
C SER A 18 29.45 1.57 -31.79
N LEU A 19 29.02 0.39 -32.26
CA LEU A 19 28.24 -0.54 -31.44
C LEU A 19 29.02 -0.97 -30.19
N GLU A 20 30.32 -1.24 -30.34
CA GLU A 20 31.20 -1.60 -29.22
C GLU A 20 31.26 -0.51 -28.14
N ARG A 21 31.46 0.75 -28.54
CA ARG A 21 31.50 1.89 -27.59
C ARG A 21 30.16 2.09 -26.90
N ARG A 22 29.05 1.89 -27.62
CA ARG A 22 27.70 1.95 -27.03
C ARG A 22 27.49 0.80 -26.04
N HIS A 23 27.85 -0.43 -26.40
CA HIS A 23 27.70 -1.61 -25.54
C HIS A 23 28.54 -1.49 -24.28
N LYS A 24 29.81 -1.10 -24.38
CA LYS A 24 30.68 -0.85 -23.22
C LYS A 24 30.09 0.21 -22.28
N ARG A 25 29.51 1.28 -22.86
CA ARG A 25 28.85 2.32 -22.06
C ARG A 25 27.56 1.84 -21.40
N GLN A 26 26.78 0.99 -22.05
CA GLN A 26 25.49 0.50 -21.53
C GLN A 26 25.66 -0.64 -20.50
N ARG A 27 26.59 -1.56 -20.74
CA ARG A 27 26.87 -2.73 -19.89
C ARG A 27 27.96 -2.48 -18.85
N HIS A 28 28.26 -1.21 -18.56
CA HIS A 28 29.18 -0.86 -17.48
C HIS A 28 28.60 -1.34 -16.15
N PRO A 29 29.38 -1.95 -15.25
CA PRO A 29 28.87 -2.51 -13.99
C PRO A 29 28.06 -1.50 -13.16
N ASP A 30 28.47 -0.24 -13.15
CA ASP A 30 27.74 0.83 -12.44
C ASP A 30 26.33 1.12 -12.97
N LYS A 31 26.03 0.71 -14.21
CA LYS A 31 24.72 0.86 -14.84
C LYS A 31 23.87 -0.40 -14.76
N LEU A 32 24.46 -1.51 -14.31
CA LEU A 32 23.73 -2.74 -14.10
C LEU A 32 22.89 -2.61 -12.83
N ILE A 33 21.72 -3.22 -12.85
CA ILE A 33 20.85 -3.29 -11.68
C ILE A 33 21.54 -4.20 -10.68
N LYS A 34 21.80 -3.67 -9.47
CA LYS A 34 22.38 -4.45 -8.39
C LYS A 34 21.33 -5.39 -7.80
N PRO A 35 21.69 -6.63 -7.44
CA PRO A 35 20.80 -7.53 -6.72
C PRO A 35 20.42 -6.93 -5.37
N LYS A 36 19.21 -7.24 -4.90
CA LYS A 36 18.73 -6.85 -3.56
C LYS A 36 18.71 -8.09 -2.67
N GLU A 37 19.38 -8.01 -1.53
CA GLU A 37 19.50 -9.12 -0.57
C GLU A 37 18.48 -9.03 0.58
N ASN A 38 17.79 -7.89 0.70
CA ASN A 38 16.90 -7.57 1.82
C ASN A 38 15.47 -8.13 1.64
N LEU A 39 15.35 -9.30 1.01
CA LEU A 39 14.07 -9.95 0.73
C LEU A 39 13.92 -11.16 1.66
N PHE A 40 12.79 -11.22 2.38
CA PHE A 40 12.51 -12.29 3.34
C PHE A 40 11.04 -12.72 3.27
N PRO A 41 10.70 -13.96 3.65
CA PRO A 41 9.32 -14.43 3.64
C PRO A 41 8.50 -13.81 4.77
N CYS A 42 7.27 -13.41 4.48
CA CYS A 42 6.33 -12.90 5.49
C CYS A 42 5.89 -14.02 6.44
N PRO A 43 5.85 -13.80 7.78
CA PRO A 43 5.47 -14.83 8.75
C PRO A 43 4.00 -15.26 8.63
N GLU A 44 3.12 -14.37 8.16
CA GLU A 44 1.68 -14.61 8.09
C GLU A 44 1.25 -15.38 6.83
N CYS A 45 1.81 -15.01 5.67
CA CYS A 45 1.35 -15.51 4.37
C CYS A 45 2.44 -16.17 3.52
N GLY A 46 3.70 -16.14 3.98
CA GLY A 46 4.83 -16.74 3.26
C GLY A 46 5.29 -15.99 2.00
N SER A 47 4.60 -14.93 1.55
CA SER A 47 5.03 -14.16 0.39
C SER A 47 6.31 -13.36 0.68
N MET A 48 7.17 -13.19 -0.32
CA MET A 48 8.39 -12.38 -0.18
C MET A 48 8.06 -10.91 0.08
N MET A 49 8.72 -10.34 1.08
CA MET A 49 8.61 -8.97 1.53
C MET A 49 10.00 -8.33 1.60
N GLN A 50 10.06 -7.00 1.53
CA GLN A 50 11.30 -6.24 1.70
C GLN A 50 11.46 -5.77 3.15
N GLU A 51 12.69 -5.79 3.66
CA GLU A 51 13.03 -5.23 4.98
C GLU A 51 12.65 -3.76 5.10
N GLY A 52 12.02 -3.40 6.22
CA GLY A 52 11.49 -2.07 6.50
C GLY A 52 10.12 -1.76 5.88
N PHE A 53 9.50 -2.68 5.14
CA PHE A 53 8.20 -2.49 4.51
C PHE A 53 7.17 -3.51 5.00
N LEU A 54 5.88 -3.13 4.97
CA LEU A 54 4.77 -4.03 5.24
C LEU A 54 4.55 -5.01 4.08
N CYS A 55 3.94 -6.15 4.39
CA CYS A 55 3.67 -7.18 3.39
C CYS A 55 2.57 -6.69 2.46
N ILE A 56 2.86 -6.58 1.18
CA ILE A 56 1.91 -6.06 0.18
C ILE A 56 0.67 -6.96 0.11
N ASN A 57 0.83 -8.28 0.19
CA ASN A 57 -0.28 -9.23 0.11
C ASN A 57 -1.21 -9.11 1.33
N CYS A 58 -0.65 -9.10 2.55
CA CYS A 58 -1.43 -8.89 3.76
C CYS A 58 -2.11 -7.51 3.76
N TYR A 59 -1.38 -6.47 3.32
CA TYR A 59 -1.92 -5.12 3.21
C TYR A 59 -3.09 -5.05 2.21
N GLN A 60 -2.99 -5.72 1.05
CA GLN A 60 -4.07 -5.77 0.08
C GLN A 60 -5.33 -6.43 0.65
N ARG A 61 -5.18 -7.52 1.42
CA ARG A 61 -6.29 -8.17 2.12
C ARG A 61 -6.97 -7.22 3.11
N ILE A 62 -6.18 -6.49 3.91
CA ILE A 62 -6.70 -5.51 4.88
C ILE A 62 -7.41 -4.37 4.14
N LYS A 63 -6.76 -3.83 3.10
CA LYS A 63 -7.30 -2.75 2.28
C LYS A 63 -8.66 -3.13 1.71
N TYR A 64 -8.78 -4.32 1.13
CA TYR A 64 -10.04 -4.83 0.59
C TYR A 64 -11.15 -4.84 1.64
N GLU A 65 -10.88 -5.36 2.85
CA GLU A 65 -11.87 -5.36 3.93
C GLU A 65 -12.26 -3.93 4.35
N THR A 66 -11.27 -3.05 4.53
CA THR A 66 -11.52 -1.65 4.90
C THR A 66 -12.28 -0.88 3.83
N ASP A 67 -12.09 -1.19 2.55
CA ASP A 67 -12.79 -0.54 1.46
C ASP A 67 -14.27 -0.96 1.43
N ILE A 68 -14.59 -2.22 1.76
CA ILE A 68 -15.98 -2.66 1.94
C ILE A 68 -16.62 -1.96 3.14
N ILE A 69 -15.90 -1.85 4.26
CA ILE A 69 -16.39 -1.12 5.45
C ILE A 69 -16.67 0.33 5.10
N ARG A 70 -15.78 0.99 4.36
CA ARG A 70 -15.98 2.38 3.88
C ARG A 70 -17.16 2.52 2.94
N GLN A 71 -17.41 1.55 2.07
CA GLN A 71 -18.60 1.54 1.21
C GLN A 71 -19.87 1.47 2.05
N LYS A 72 -19.92 0.57 3.04
CA LYS A 72 -21.05 0.47 3.97
C LYS A 72 -21.26 1.76 4.77
N ILE A 73 -20.19 2.38 5.26
CA ILE A 73 -20.27 3.69 5.93
C ILE A 73 -20.96 4.71 5.03
N LYS A 74 -20.52 4.80 3.76
CA LYS A 74 -21.09 5.74 2.79
C LYS A 74 -22.55 5.46 2.48
N GLU A 75 -22.95 4.19 2.39
CA GLU A 75 -24.36 3.81 2.18
C GLU A 75 -25.25 4.22 3.36
N THR A 76 -24.73 4.16 4.57
CA THR A 76 -25.45 4.60 5.79
C THR A 76 -25.47 6.12 5.97
N GLU A 77 -24.53 6.84 5.36
CA GLU A 77 -24.42 8.30 5.48
C GLU A 77 -25.26 8.98 4.38
N THR A 78 -26.47 9.40 4.73
CA THR A 78 -27.41 10.03 3.78
C THR A 78 -27.06 11.48 3.45
N ASP A 79 -26.42 12.19 4.37
CA ASP A 79 -26.36 13.66 4.34
C ASP A 79 -24.95 14.20 4.01
N GLY A 80 -23.99 13.32 3.73
CA GLY A 80 -22.59 13.69 3.49
C GLY A 80 -21.87 14.31 4.70
N LEU A 81 -22.52 14.35 5.86
CA LEU A 81 -21.96 14.83 7.11
C LEU A 81 -21.38 13.66 7.93
N ALA A 82 -20.19 13.85 8.49
CA ALA A 82 -19.59 12.87 9.37
C ALA A 82 -20.39 12.72 10.66
N SER A 83 -20.60 11.48 11.11
CA SER A 83 -21.29 11.19 12.37
C SER A 83 -20.47 11.64 13.58
N THR A 84 -21.13 12.22 14.59
CA THR A 84 -20.48 12.62 15.86
C THR A 84 -20.17 11.43 16.78
N SER A 85 -20.88 10.32 16.64
CA SER A 85 -20.70 9.11 17.46
C SER A 85 -19.62 8.19 16.91
N GLU A 86 -18.95 7.45 17.82
CA GLU A 86 -18.00 6.42 17.46
C GLU A 86 -18.68 5.31 16.64
N THR A 87 -17.92 4.71 15.72
CA THR A 87 -18.42 3.65 14.83
C THR A 87 -17.82 2.30 15.21
N VAL A 88 -18.66 1.28 15.35
CA VAL A 88 -18.29 -0.10 15.61
C VAL A 88 -18.70 -0.96 14.42
N VAL A 89 -17.77 -1.75 13.90
CA VAL A 89 -18.03 -2.71 12.82
C VAL A 89 -18.47 -4.04 13.45
N ARG A 90 -19.62 -4.55 13.03
CA ARG A 90 -20.18 -5.81 13.50
C ARG A 90 -20.21 -6.83 12.36
N TYR A 91 -19.63 -8.00 12.58
CA TYR A 91 -19.74 -9.13 11.64
C TYR A 91 -20.92 -10.04 12.01
N ALA A 92 -21.31 -10.93 11.08
CA ALA A 92 -22.52 -11.75 11.21
C ALA A 92 -22.55 -12.63 12.48
N ASP A 93 -21.38 -13.09 12.93
CA ASP A 93 -21.24 -14.05 14.04
C ASP A 93 -21.12 -13.36 15.42
N GLU A 94 -21.24 -12.02 15.51
CA GLU A 94 -20.98 -11.27 16.74
C GLU A 94 -22.24 -10.70 17.41
N THR A 95 -22.30 -10.85 18.75
CA THR A 95 -23.29 -10.22 19.61
C THR A 95 -22.82 -8.86 20.12
N ILE A 96 -23.75 -7.93 20.29
CA ILE A 96 -23.47 -6.56 20.77
C ILE A 96 -23.15 -6.61 22.28
N THR A 97 -21.97 -6.12 22.66
CA THR A 97 -21.57 -5.94 24.06
C THR A 97 -22.24 -4.68 24.62
N GLU A 98 -22.47 -4.62 25.93
CA GLU A 98 -23.19 -3.49 26.54
C GLU A 98 -22.51 -2.14 26.32
N SER A 99 -21.17 -2.14 26.20
CA SER A 99 -20.34 -0.98 25.85
C SER A 99 -20.62 -0.39 24.46
N ASP A 100 -21.11 -1.21 23.53
CA ASP A 100 -21.24 -0.83 22.12
C ASP A 100 -22.66 -0.32 21.79
N LYS A 101 -23.61 -0.46 22.73
CA LYS A 101 -24.99 -0.01 22.58
C LYS A 101 -25.11 1.51 22.34
N SER A 102 -24.13 2.29 22.83
CA SER A 102 -24.09 3.75 22.66
C SER A 102 -23.44 4.19 21.34
N LYS A 103 -22.83 3.26 20.58
CA LYS A 103 -22.02 3.56 19.39
C LYS A 103 -22.81 3.24 18.11
N ARG A 104 -22.41 3.85 16.99
CA ARG A 104 -22.98 3.59 15.67
C ARG A 104 -22.53 2.21 15.19
N VAL A 105 -23.46 1.30 14.96
CA VAL A 105 -23.16 -0.08 14.52
C VAL A 105 -23.28 -0.19 13.00
N ILE A 106 -22.23 -0.72 12.37
CA ILE A 106 -22.22 -1.02 10.92
C ILE A 106 -22.19 -2.53 10.75
N GLU A 107 -23.27 -3.07 10.18
CA GLU A 107 -23.44 -4.50 10.02
C GLU A 107 -22.79 -5.02 8.74
N MET A 108 -21.96 -6.04 8.87
CA MET A 108 -21.24 -6.71 7.79
C MET A 108 -21.80 -8.13 7.64
N ALA A 109 -22.27 -8.48 6.44
CA ALA A 109 -22.84 -9.80 6.14
C ALA A 109 -21.79 -10.91 5.97
N ARG A 110 -20.53 -10.64 6.33
CA ARG A 110 -19.39 -11.57 6.18
C ARG A 110 -19.03 -12.16 7.54
N LYS A 111 -18.32 -13.28 7.51
CA LYS A 111 -17.66 -13.83 8.69
C LYS A 111 -16.47 -12.96 9.07
N LYS A 112 -16.23 -12.85 10.38
CA LYS A 112 -15.12 -12.08 10.91
C LYS A 112 -13.77 -12.67 10.47
N PRO A 113 -12.85 -11.88 9.90
CA PRO A 113 -11.50 -12.34 9.63
C PRO A 113 -10.74 -12.60 10.94
N HIS A 114 -9.96 -13.69 11.00
CA HIS A 114 -9.19 -14.07 12.19
C HIS A 114 -8.24 -12.96 12.70
N TRP A 115 -7.64 -12.20 11.79
CA TRP A 115 -6.68 -11.12 12.10
C TRP A 115 -7.35 -9.83 12.56
N PHE A 116 -8.67 -9.69 12.45
CA PHE A 116 -9.40 -8.48 12.83
C PHE A 116 -9.96 -8.66 14.25
N THR A 117 -9.16 -8.43 15.28
CA THR A 117 -9.59 -8.58 16.68
C THR A 117 -10.40 -7.38 17.15
N LYS A 118 -11.30 -7.58 18.13
CA LYS A 118 -12.18 -6.52 18.66
C LYS A 118 -11.39 -5.51 19.49
N ASP A 119 -10.44 -6.01 20.26
CA ASP A 119 -9.62 -5.23 21.18
C ASP A 119 -8.17 -5.22 20.67
N MET A 120 -7.86 -4.28 19.76
CA MET A 120 -6.51 -4.16 19.18
C MET A 120 -5.47 -3.62 20.19
N TYR A 121 -5.90 -3.05 21.33
CA TYR A 121 -5.03 -2.27 22.22
C TYR A 121 -4.73 -2.89 23.60
N ASP A 122 -5.34 -4.01 23.99
CA ASP A 122 -5.36 -4.37 25.42
C ASP A 122 -4.29 -5.36 25.92
N GLU A 123 -3.55 -6.06 25.04
CA GLU A 123 -2.77 -7.23 25.49
C GLU A 123 -1.25 -7.20 25.28
N HIS A 124 -0.66 -6.26 24.52
CA HIS A 124 0.76 -6.37 24.14
C HIS A 124 1.78 -5.49 24.88
N TRP A 125 1.38 -4.60 25.78
CA TRP A 125 2.33 -3.78 26.56
C TRP A 125 2.45 -4.17 28.04
N LYS A 126 1.61 -5.10 28.52
CA LYS A 126 1.61 -5.56 29.94
C LYS A 126 2.69 -6.63 30.23
N THR A 127 3.53 -6.96 29.27
CA THR A 127 4.65 -7.91 29.41
C THR A 127 5.98 -7.30 28.96
N SER A 128 6.31 -6.12 29.51
CA SER A 128 7.67 -5.57 29.52
C SER A 128 8.03 -5.12 30.93
#